data_AF-A0A9E1Z124-F1
#
_entry.id   AF-A0A9E1Z124-F1
#
_cell.length_a   1.000
_cell.length_b   1.000
_cell.length_c   1.000
_cell.angle_alpha   90.00
_cell.angle_beta   90.00
_cell.angle_gamma   90.00
#
_symmetry.space_group_name_H-M   'P 1'
#
loop_
_entity.id
_entity.type
_entity.pdbx_description
1 polymer ?
#
loop_
_entity_poly.entity_id
_entity_poly.type
_entity_poly.pdbx_seq_one_letter_code
_entity_poly.pdbx_strand_id
1 'polypeptide(L)' 'MSSLLQQVLKIQSPRILVIGDYMLDEIVSGDAERLSPDAPVPVLEVRSVQSRA' A
#
# COMPACT_ATOMS: atom_id res chain seq x y z
N MET A 1 21.36 4.24 -18.35
CA MET A 1 20.26 4.43 -17.38
C MET A 1 19.84 5.90 -17.18
N SER A 2 20.63 6.90 -17.59
CA SER A 2 20.35 8.34 -17.33
C SER A 2 19.44 9.03 -18.35
N SER A 3 19.34 8.51 -19.58
CA SER A 3 18.60 9.15 -20.69
C SER A 3 17.08 9.10 -20.51
N LEU A 4 16.53 7.97 -20.03
CA LEU A 4 15.10 7.81 -19.77
C LEU A 4 14.62 8.79 -18.70
N LEU A 5 15.38 8.90 -17.60
CA LEU A 5 15.11 9.83 -16.50
C LEU A 5 15.11 11.28 -16.99
N GLN A 6 16.07 11.67 -17.83
CA GLN A 6 16.08 13.01 -18.43
C GLN A 6 14.89 13.26 -19.37
N GLN A 7 14.39 12.25 -20.08
CA GLN A 7 13.23 12.41 -20.96
C GLN A 7 11.92 12.53 -20.18
N VAL A 8 11.76 11.75 -19.11
CA VAL A 8 10.59 11.87 -18.21
C VAL A 8 10.55 13.24 -17.55
N LEU A 9 11.69 13.75 -17.07
CA LEU A 9 11.78 15.07 -16.43
C LEU A 9 11.54 16.24 -17.40
N LYS A 10 11.63 16.02 -18.72
CA LYS A 10 11.30 17.02 -19.76
C LYS A 10 9.81 17.11 -20.08
N ILE A 11 9.01 16.13 -19.64
CA ILE A 11 7.56 16.17 -19.75
C ILE A 11 7.08 17.23 -18.76
N GLN A 12 6.51 18.32 -19.29
CA GLN A 12 6.10 19.47 -18.47
C GLN A 12 4.81 19.19 -17.67
N SER A 13 3.66 19.70 -18.12
CA SER A 13 2.35 19.50 -17.49
C SER A 13 1.56 18.43 -18.23
N PRO A 14 1.86 17.14 -18.03
CA PRO A 14 1.13 16.08 -18.69
C PRO A 14 -0.33 16.11 -18.26
N ARG A 15 -1.25 16.01 -19.22
CA ARG A 15 -2.67 15.78 -18.94
C ARG A 15 -2.87 14.28 -18.81
N ILE A 16 -3.01 13.80 -17.59
CA ILE A 16 -3.18 12.39 -17.28
C ILE A 16 -4.62 12.17 -16.86
N LEU A 17 -5.30 11.25 -17.54
CA LEU A 17 -6.64 10.78 -17.17
C LEU A 17 -6.49 9.37 -16.60
N VAL A 18 -6.77 9.24 -15.30
CA VAL A 18 -6.81 7.95 -14.60
C VAL A 18 -8.26 7.53 -14.50
N ILE A 19 -8.59 6.33 -14.99
CA ILE A 19 -9.94 5.76 -14.93
C ILE A 19 -9.81 4.37 -14.32
N GLY A 20 -10.60 4.10 -13.28
CA GLY A 20 -10.64 2.83 -12.59
C GLY A 20 -11.14 3.01 -11.16
N ASP A 21 -11.05 1.93 -10.40
CA ASP A 21 -11.40 1.93 -9.00
C ASP A 21 -10.29 2.59 -8.16
N TYR A 22 -10.70 3.31 -7.12
CA TYR A 22 -9.78 3.84 -6.13
C TYR A 22 -9.68 2.87 -4.96
N MET A 23 -8.46 2.58 -4.55
CA MET A 23 -8.18 1.76 -3.38
C MET A 23 -7.72 2.64 -2.23
N LEU A 24 -8.23 2.34 -1.03
CA LEU A 24 -7.74 2.93 0.20
C LEU A 24 -6.72 2.00 0.82
N ASP A 25 -5.53 2.53 1.11
CA ASP A 25 -4.50 1.78 1.81
C ASP A 25 -4.72 1.91 3.32
N GLU A 26 -4.98 0.78 3.96
CA GLU A 26 -5.08 0.67 5.42
C GLU A 26 -3.94 -0.18 5.97
N ILE A 27 -3.27 0.36 6.99
CA ILE A 27 -2.21 -0.31 7.71
C ILE A 27 -2.76 -0.74 9.08
N VAL A 28 -2.79 -2.05 9.30
CA VAL A 28 -3.20 -2.67 10.56
C VAL A 28 -1.95 -3.20 11.28
N SER A 29 -1.78 -2.81 12.54
CA SER A 29 -0.61 -3.17 13.34
C SER A 29 -1.04 -3.71 14.70
N GLY A 30 -0.27 -4.66 15.22
CA GLY A 30 -0.59 -5.38 16.44
C GLY A 30 0.42 -6.49 16.72
N ASP A 31 0.18 -7.29 17.75
CA ASP A 31 1.06 -8.39 18.13
C ASP A 31 0.46 -9.73 17.75
N ALA A 32 1.30 -10.69 17.36
CA ALA A 32 0.88 -12.00 16.88
C ALA A 32 1.50 -13.11 17.73
N GLU A 33 1.13 -13.16 19.00
CA GLU A 33 1.78 -14.02 20.01
C GLU A 33 1.25 -15.47 20.05
N ARG A 34 0.17 -15.76 19.33
CA ARG A 34 -0.45 -17.09 19.32
C ARG A 34 -0.91 -17.53 17.93
N LEU A 35 -1.03 -18.85 17.78
CA LEU A 35 -1.64 -19.47 16.61
C LEU A 35 -3.15 -19.63 16.79
N SER A 36 -3.87 -19.73 15.68
CA SER A 36 -5.28 -20.11 15.68
C SER A 36 -5.43 -21.58 16.09
N PRO A 37 -6.44 -21.95 16.89
CA PRO A 37 -6.73 -23.36 17.18
C PRO A 37 -7.21 -24.13 15.94
N ASP A 38 -7.80 -23.43 14.95
CA ASP A 38 -8.43 -24.04 13.78
C ASP A 38 -7.49 -24.18 12.57
N ALA A 39 -6.32 -23.53 12.59
CA ALA A 39 -5.32 -23.60 11.53
C ALA A 39 -3.94 -23.10 12.03
N PRO A 40 -2.81 -23.55 11.45
CA PRO A 40 -1.46 -23.11 11.82
C PRO A 40 -1.14 -21.70 11.27
N VAL A 41 -2.01 -20.73 11.56
CA VAL A 41 -1.85 -19.32 11.18
C VAL A 41 -1.78 -18.44 12.43
N PRO A 42 -0.95 -17.39 12.43
CA PRO A 42 -0.90 -16.45 13.53
C PRO A 42 -2.20 -15.66 13.63
N VAL A 43 -2.60 -15.29 14.84
CA VAL A 43 -3.68 -14.32 15.04
C VAL A 43 -3.10 -13.00 15.50
N LEU A 44 -3.36 -11.96 14.73
CA LEU A 44 -2.95 -10.59 15.04
C LEU A 44 -3.95 -9.97 16.03
N GLU A 45 -3.47 -9.62 17.22
CA GLU A 45 -4.19 -8.77 18.16
C GLU A 45 -3.99 -7.31 17.73
N VAL A 46 -5.01 -6.75 17.08
CA VAL A 46 -4.93 -5.40 16.49
C VAL A 46 -4.81 -4.33 17.59
N ARG A 47 -3.77 -3.51 17.50
CA ARG A 47 -3.53 -2.36 18.38
C ARG A 47 -3.73 -1.02 17.69
N SER A 48 -3.56 -0.94 16.38
CA SER A 48 -3.79 0.29 15.62
C SER A 48 -4.21 0.02 14.19
N VAL A 49 -5.04 0.90 13.65
CA VAL A 49 -5.40 0.96 12.24
C VAL A 49 -5.16 2.38 11.74
N GLN A 50 -4.48 2.53 10.61
CA GLN A 50 -4.16 3.81 9.99
C GLN A 50 -4.53 3.79 8.51
N SER A 51 -5.40 4.70 8.09
CA SER A 51 -5.82 4.83 6.69
C SER A 51 -5.10 6.01 6.04
N ARG A 52 -4.53 5.82 4.85
CA ARG A 52 -3.91 6.90 4.03
C ARG A 52 -4.65 7.01 2.70
N ALA A 53 -5.05 8.22 2.35
CA ALA A 53 -5.67 8.57 1.07
C ALA A 53 -4.71 9.39 0.18
#